data_AF-A0A3S4JYQ3-F1
#
_entry.id   AF-A0A3S4JYQ3-F1
#
_cell.length_a   1.000
_cell.length_b   1.000
_cell.length_c   1.000
_cell.angle_alpha   90.00
_cell.angle_beta   90.00
_cell.angle_gamma   90.00
#
_symmetry.space_group_name_H-M   'P 1'
#
loop_
_entity.id
_entity.type
_entity.pdbx_description
1 polymer ?
#
loop_
_entity_poly.entity_id
_entity_poly.type
_entity_poly.pdbx_seq_one_letter_code
_entity_poly.pdbx_strand_id
1 'polypeptide(L)' 'MLRKVEARGALDVANRLQQHLVAVMRYAVQTGRLDSNPALDLQGALTVAEKQHRAALPLNQL' A
#
# COMPACT_ATOMS: atom_id res chain seq x y z
N MET A 1 6.00 9.02 9.63
CA MET A 1 5.15 7.96 10.23
C MET A 1 5.22 6.65 9.43
N LEU A 2 5.28 6.66 8.10
CA LEU A 2 5.40 5.45 7.26
C LEU A 2 6.61 4.53 7.59
N ARG A 3 7.80 5.09 7.87
CA ARG A 3 8.99 4.28 8.24
C ARG A 3 8.83 3.38 9.47
N LYS A 4 7.94 3.74 10.42
CA LYS A 4 7.65 2.89 11.60
C LYS A 4 6.77 1.69 11.26
N VAL A 5 6.04 1.74 10.15
CA VAL A 5 5.15 0.65 9.69
C VAL A 5 5.94 -0.37 8.87
N GLU A 6 6.92 0.07 8.08
CA GLU A 6 7.86 -0.82 7.36
C GLU A 6 8.63 -1.74 8.32
N ALA A 7 9.12 -1.19 9.45
CA ALA A 7 9.87 -1.97 10.45
C ALA A 7 9.06 -3.07 11.15
N ARG A 8 7.72 -3.07 11.03
CA ARG A 8 6.84 -4.11 11.62
C ARG A 8 6.53 -5.28 10.69
N GLY A 9 7.12 -5.32 9.48
CA GLY A 9 6.76 -6.33 8.47
C GLY A 9 5.34 -6.16 7.92
N ALA A 10 4.71 -5.01 8.18
CA ALA A 10 3.33 -4.70 7.79
C ALA A 10 3.28 -4.07 6.40
N LEU A 11 4.00 -4.65 5.44
CA LEU A 11 4.06 -4.13 4.08
C LEU A 11 2.70 -4.23 3.37
N ASP A 12 1.88 -5.21 3.72
CA ASP A 12 0.49 -5.29 3.27
C ASP A 12 -0.34 -4.09 3.78
N VAL A 13 -0.14 -3.68 5.03
CA VAL A 13 -0.80 -2.51 5.62
C VAL A 13 -0.33 -1.22 4.94
N ALA A 14 0.98 -1.09 4.67
CA ALA A 14 1.53 0.05 3.96
C ALA A 14 0.95 0.17 2.54
N ASN A 15 0.84 -0.95 1.82
CA ASN A 15 0.22 -1.00 0.48
C ASN A 15 -1.26 -0.61 0.53
N ARG A 16 -2.04 -1.13 1.47
CA ARG A 16 -3.46 -0.75 1.63
C ARG A 16 -3.59 0.74 1.95
N LEU A 17 -2.77 1.26 2.84
CA LEU A 17 -2.75 2.68 3.19
C LEU A 17 -2.43 3.55 1.97
N GLN A 18 -1.48 3.12 1.15
CA GLN A 18 -1.11 3.80 -0.10
C GLN A 18 -2.28 3.78 -1.10
N GLN A 19 -2.93 2.63 -1.29
CA GLN A 19 -4.10 2.51 -2.16
C GLN A 19 -5.24 3.45 -1.73
N HIS A 20 -5.51 3.52 -0.42
CA HIS A 20 -6.50 4.45 0.13
C HIS A 20 -6.12 5.91 -0.11
N LEU A 21 -4.85 6.27 0.12
CA LEU A 21 -4.36 7.63 -0.12
C LEU A 21 -4.54 8.05 -1.59
N VAL A 22 -4.16 7.18 -2.53
CA VAL A 22 -4.33 7.42 -3.97
C VAL A 22 -5.79 7.66 -4.32
N ALA A 23 -6.72 6.87 -3.77
CA ALA A 23 -8.15 7.01 -4.03
C ALA A 23 -8.71 8.35 -3.52
N VAL A 24 -8.35 8.76 -2.30
CA VAL A 24 -8.80 10.03 -1.71
C VAL A 24 -8.26 11.22 -2.50
N MET A 25 -6.98 11.20 -2.85
CA MET A 25 -6.35 12.30 -3.60
C MET A 25 -6.88 12.37 -5.04
N ARG A 26 -7.20 11.23 -5.67
CA ARG A 26 -7.86 11.20 -6.98
C ARG A 26 -9.23 11.89 -6.92
N TYR A 27 -10.00 11.64 -5.87
CA TYR A 27 -11.27 12.34 -5.65
C TYR A 27 -11.07 13.85 -5.47
N ALA A 28 -10.04 14.26 -4.71
CA ALA A 28 -9.71 15.68 -4.55
C ALA A 28 -9.36 16.36 -5.90
N VAL A 29 -8.60 15.69 -6.77
CA VAL A 29 -8.31 16.17 -8.12
C VAL A 29 -9.58 16.29 -8.96
N GLN A 30 -10.42 15.26 -8.95
CA GLN A 30 -11.64 15.23 -9.75
C GLN A 30 -12.68 16.26 -9.30
N THR A 31 -12.61 16.69 -8.04
CA THR A 31 -13.43 17.77 -7.49
C THR A 31 -12.77 19.14 -7.56
N GLY A 32 -11.62 19.28 -8.23
CA GLY A 32 -10.93 20.55 -8.44
C GLY A 32 -10.26 21.14 -7.19
N ARG A 33 -10.04 20.32 -6.15
CA ARG A 33 -9.32 20.76 -4.92
C ARG A 33 -7.80 20.68 -5.08
N LEU A 34 -7.32 19.90 -6.05
CA LEU A 34 -5.91 19.70 -6.37
C LEU A 34 -5.75 19.60 -7.89
N ASP A 35 -4.64 20.12 -8.41
CA ASP A 35 -4.34 20.05 -9.86
C ASP A 35 -3.78 18.68 -10.26
N SER A 36 -3.17 17.96 -9.33
CA SER A 36 -2.53 16.66 -9.57
C SER A 36 -2.47 15.83 -8.29
N ASN A 37 -2.30 14.51 -8.45
CA ASN A 37 -2.29 13.56 -7.34
C ASN A 37 -0.86 13.25 -6.87
N PRO A 38 -0.37 13.87 -5.77
CA PRO A 38 0.98 13.62 -5.24
C PRO A 38 1.14 12.23 -4.59
N ALA A 39 0.06 11.47 -4.38
CA ALA A 39 0.15 10.11 -3.89
C ALA A 39 0.76 9.15 -4.93
N LEU A 40 0.76 9.53 -6.21
CA LEU A 40 1.39 8.76 -7.29
C LEU A 40 2.92 8.81 -7.20
N ASP A 41 3.49 9.92 -6.73
CA ASP A 41 4.94 10.03 -6.54
C ASP A 41 5.45 9.12 -5.41
N LEU A 42 4.55 8.68 -4.53
CA LEU A 42 4.85 7.71 -3.48
C LEU A 42 4.91 6.26 -3.99
N GLN A 43 4.40 5.96 -5.19
CA GLN A 43 4.40 4.59 -5.73
C GLN A 43 5.80 4.03 -5.99
N GLY A 44 6.81 4.89 -6.19
CA GLY A 44 8.21 4.48 -6.34
C GLY A 44 9.05 4.60 -5.07
N ALA A 45 8.57 5.33 -4.05
CA ALA A 45 9.33 5.61 -2.83
C ALA A 45 9.13 4.55 -1.72
N LEU A 46 8.06 3.76 -1.80
CA LEU A 46 7.78 2.67 -0.87
C LEU A 46 8.46 1.39 -1.37
N THR A 47 9.42 0.89 -0.60
CA THR A 47 10.07 -0.40 -0.88
C THR A 47 9.01 -1.49 -0.92
N VAL A 48 8.77 -2.04 -2.11
CA VAL A 48 7.80 -3.12 -2.30
C VAL A 48 8.24 -4.31 -1.45
N ALA A 49 7.32 -4.83 -0.63
CA ALA A 49 7.55 -6.07 0.09
C ALA A 49 7.94 -7.19 -0.87
N GLU A 50 9.03 -7.90 -0.60
CA GLU A 50 9.20 -9.20 -1.23
C GLU A 50 8.02 -10.11 -0.84
N LYS A 51 7.27 -10.52 -1.85
CA LYS A 51 6.05 -11.30 -1.69
C LYS A 51 6.46 -12.75 -1.37
N GLN A 52 6.48 -13.12 -0.09
CA GLN A 52 6.82 -14.49 0.31
C GLN A 52 5.61 -15.42 0.09
N HIS A 53 5.75 -16.39 -0.81
CA HIS A 53 4.73 -17.40 -1.08
C HIS A 53 4.66 -18.39 0.09
N ARG A 54 3.49 -18.48 0.75
CA ARG A 54 3.26 -19.46 1.82
C ARG A 54 2.69 -20.74 1.20
N ALA A 55 3.33 -21.88 1.46
CA ALA A 55 2.83 -23.18 1.03
C ALA A 55 1.44 -23.45 1.64
N ALA A 56 0.53 -24.01 0.84
CA ALA A 56 -0.76 -24.46 1.35
C ALA A 56 -0.56 -25.61 2.35
N LEU A 57 -1.32 -25.60 3.46
CA LEU A 57 -1.27 -26.71 4.41
C LEU A 57 -1.69 -28.01 3.69
N PRO A 58 -1.01 -29.15 3.96
CA PRO A 58 -1.39 -30.43 3.39
C PRO A 58 -2.76 -30.87 3.93
N LEU A 59 -3.55 -31.51 3.05
CA LEU A 59 -4.94 -31.94 3.28
C LEU A 59 -5.14 -32.89 4.48
N ASN A 60 -4.06 -33.43 5.06
CA ASN A 60 -4.07 -34.36 6.19
C ASN A 60 -4.16 -33.66 7.57
N GLN A 61 -4.47 -32.37 7.61
CA GLN A 61 -4.63 -31.59 8.86
C GLN A 61 -5.89 -30.70 8.85
N LEU A 62 -6.95 -31.14 8.16
CA LEU A 62 -8.32 -30.63 8.32
C LEU A 62 -9.10 -31.58 9.23
#